data_AF-A0A919TDC6-F1
#
_entry.id   AF-A0A919TDC6-F1
#
_cell.length_a   1.000
_cell.length_b   1.000
_cell.length_c   1.000
_cell.angle_alpha   90.00
_cell.angle_beta   90.00
_cell.angle_gamma   90.00
#
_symmetry.space_group_name_H-M   'P 1'
#
loop_
_entity.id
_entity.type
_entity.pdbx_description
1 polymer ?
#
loop_
_entity_poly.entity_id
_entity_poly.type
_entity_poly.pdbx_seq_one_letter_code
_entity_poly.pdbx_strand_id
1 'polypeptide(L)'
;MTDFRALHRPGTPLLLPNAWDVASALALAEAGFAAIGTTSLGLAAAAGLPDGEGYGRAETLALVRALRGRLGVPLTVDIEAGFGGGPAEVAELAAALADAGAAGINIEDGRPGGTLAPIQAQAELIAAIRGRVPTLFINARTDTHWLPAPSSAAPASAAPASAAADLGETLARAEAYLEAGADGIFVPAVADDEEIRVLVGELAVPLNVLLLPGMSMARLAGLGVARVSTGSLLFRAALAAAVDTAGAVAAGGPAPAARLSYARVNALAGAKLQ
;
A
#
# COMPACT_ATOMS: atom_id res chain seq x y z
N MET A 1 -13.57 -15.66 -7.58
CA MET A 1 -12.31 -14.94 -7.29
C MET A 1 -11.66 -15.61 -6.10
N THR A 2 -10.33 -15.68 -6.06
CA THR A 2 -9.59 -16.15 -4.88
C THR A 2 -9.90 -15.26 -3.69
N ASP A 3 -10.10 -15.84 -2.51
CA ASP A 3 -10.29 -15.09 -1.27
C ASP A 3 -8.99 -14.35 -0.89
N PHE A 4 -9.06 -13.03 -0.75
CA PHE A 4 -7.91 -12.18 -0.42
C PHE A 4 -7.33 -12.52 0.96
N ARG A 5 -8.16 -12.91 1.94
CA ARG A 5 -7.69 -13.34 3.26
C ARG A 5 -6.78 -14.55 3.16
N ALA A 6 -7.18 -15.55 2.38
CA ALA A 6 -6.44 -16.80 2.19
C ALA A 6 -5.08 -16.65 1.46
N LEU A 7 -4.80 -15.48 0.87
CA LEU A 7 -3.50 -15.18 0.27
C LEU A 7 -2.42 -14.82 1.30
N HIS A 8 -2.80 -14.38 2.49
CA HIS A 8 -1.88 -13.93 3.52
C HIS A 8 -1.38 -15.14 4.34
N ARG A 9 -0.23 -15.69 3.96
CA ARG A 9 0.32 -16.92 4.56
C ARG A 9 1.67 -16.63 5.21
N PRO A 10 1.77 -16.67 6.55
CA PRO A 10 3.05 -16.57 7.24
C PRO A 10 4.06 -17.58 6.68
N GLY A 11 5.29 -17.13 6.40
CA GLY A 11 6.34 -17.98 5.82
C GLY A 11 6.22 -18.24 4.31
N THR A 12 5.11 -17.85 3.68
CA THR A 12 4.95 -17.82 2.21
C THR A 12 4.22 -16.53 1.83
N PRO A 13 4.87 -15.37 2.02
CA PRO A 13 4.21 -14.08 1.94
C PRO A 13 3.60 -13.81 0.57
N LEU A 14 2.43 -13.18 0.58
CA LEU A 14 1.88 -12.53 -0.60
C LEU A 14 2.79 -11.37 -1.01
N LEU A 15 3.42 -11.46 -2.19
CA LEU A 15 3.97 -10.29 -2.85
C LEU A 15 2.83 -9.47 -3.45
N LEU A 16 2.67 -8.24 -2.97
CA LEU A 16 1.65 -7.31 -3.43
C LEU A 16 2.30 -6.15 -4.20
N PRO A 17 2.33 -6.21 -5.55
CA PRO A 17 2.74 -5.08 -6.35
C PRO A 17 1.68 -3.98 -6.32
N ASN A 18 2.12 -2.73 -6.30
CA ASN A 18 1.24 -1.57 -6.19
C ASN A 18 1.17 -0.81 -7.52
N ALA A 19 -0.05 -0.62 -8.02
CA ALA A 19 -0.37 0.11 -9.24
C ALA A 19 -0.78 1.56 -8.93
N TRP A 20 -0.64 2.43 -9.93
CA TRP A 20 -1.02 3.84 -9.85
C TRP A 20 -1.99 4.26 -10.95
N ASP A 21 -2.24 3.39 -11.94
CA ASP A 21 -3.18 3.62 -13.02
C ASP A 21 -3.77 2.28 -13.52
N VAL A 22 -4.67 2.37 -14.51
CA VAL A 22 -5.30 1.18 -15.10
C VAL A 22 -4.29 0.29 -15.81
N ALA A 23 -3.36 0.88 -16.56
CA ALA A 23 -2.42 0.14 -17.39
C ALA A 23 -1.45 -0.70 -16.56
N SER A 24 -0.88 -0.10 -15.51
CA SER A 24 -0.01 -0.76 -14.53
C SER A 24 -0.75 -1.89 -13.80
N ALA A 25 -1.97 -1.65 -13.32
CA ALA A 25 -2.75 -2.67 -12.63
C ALA A 25 -3.04 -3.88 -13.53
N LEU A 26 -3.46 -3.65 -14.78
CA LEU A 26 -3.74 -4.73 -15.72
C LEU A 26 -2.48 -5.46 -16.17
N ALA A 27 -1.37 -4.74 -16.39
CA ALA A 27 -0.09 -5.35 -16.73
C ALA A 27 0.42 -6.26 -15.59
N LEU A 28 0.27 -5.83 -14.34
CA LEU A 28 0.62 -6.65 -13.18
C LEU A 28 -0.28 -7.88 -13.04
N ALA A 29 -1.60 -7.72 -13.21
CA ALA A 29 -2.51 -8.86 -13.16
C ALA A 29 -2.21 -9.89 -14.26
N GLU A 30 -1.93 -9.44 -15.49
CA GLU A 30 -1.54 -10.33 -16.59
C GLU A 30 -0.20 -11.01 -16.36
N ALA A 31 0.75 -10.33 -15.70
CA ALA A 31 2.02 -10.93 -15.30
C ALA A 31 1.86 -12.06 -14.26
N GLY A 32 0.64 -12.32 -13.77
CA GLY A 32 0.31 -13.46 -12.91
C GLY A 32 0.37 -13.16 -11.41
N PHE A 33 0.46 -11.88 -11.02
CA PHE A 33 0.42 -11.53 -9.59
C PHE A 33 -0.96 -11.84 -9.00
N ALA A 34 -0.95 -12.50 -7.83
CA ALA A 34 -2.16 -13.05 -7.22
C ALA A 34 -3.14 -12.00 -6.67
N ALA A 35 -2.67 -10.78 -6.42
CA ALA A 35 -3.44 -9.61 -6.00
C ALA A 35 -2.66 -8.33 -6.33
N ILE A 36 -3.38 -7.20 -6.42
CA ILE A 36 -2.82 -5.88 -6.72
C ILE A 36 -3.15 -4.91 -5.59
N GLY A 37 -2.19 -4.06 -5.22
CA GLY A 37 -2.42 -2.89 -4.35
C GLY A 37 -2.51 -1.59 -5.15
N THR A 38 -3.07 -0.52 -4.58
CA THR A 38 -2.79 0.85 -5.06
C THR A 38 -1.64 1.48 -4.27
N THR A 39 -1.10 2.61 -4.71
CA THR A 39 -0.13 3.41 -3.95
C THR A 39 -0.53 4.88 -3.98
N SER A 40 -0.75 5.49 -2.82
CA SER A 40 -1.14 6.91 -2.73
C SER A 40 -0.16 7.84 -3.46
N LEU A 41 1.16 7.67 -3.26
CA LEU A 41 2.20 8.47 -3.92
C LEU A 41 2.07 8.44 -5.45
N GLY A 42 1.87 7.26 -6.03
CA GLY A 42 1.79 7.12 -7.48
C GLY A 42 0.55 7.81 -8.05
N LEU A 43 -0.60 7.67 -7.37
CA LEU A 43 -1.84 8.34 -7.79
C LEU A 43 -1.74 9.86 -7.64
N ALA A 44 -1.30 10.35 -6.47
CA ALA A 44 -1.17 11.77 -6.20
C ALA A 44 -0.19 12.45 -7.16
N ALA A 45 1.02 11.88 -7.33
CA ALA A 45 2.03 12.43 -8.23
C ALA A 45 1.58 12.45 -9.69
N ALA A 46 0.87 11.42 -10.16
CA ALA A 46 0.31 11.38 -11.52
C ALA A 46 -0.75 12.46 -11.77
N ALA A 47 -1.44 12.91 -10.70
CA ALA A 47 -2.41 14.00 -10.75
C ALA A 47 -1.80 15.38 -10.46
N GLY A 48 -0.50 15.47 -10.18
CA GLY A 48 0.16 16.73 -9.81
C GLY A 48 -0.17 17.20 -8.39
N LEU A 49 -0.54 16.27 -7.51
CA LEU A 49 -0.90 16.52 -6.10
C LEU A 49 0.20 16.01 -5.16
N PRO A 50 0.36 16.62 -3.97
CA PRO A 50 1.23 16.05 -2.94
C PRO A 50 0.57 14.81 -2.32
N ASP A 51 1.41 13.86 -1.91
CA ASP A 51 1.03 12.61 -1.25
C ASP A 51 0.92 12.78 0.27
N GLY A 52 0.03 12.02 0.91
CA GLY A 52 -0.15 12.01 2.37
C GLY A 52 -0.85 13.25 2.94
N GLU A 53 -1.35 14.14 2.08
CA GLU A 53 -2.10 15.35 2.47
C GLU A 53 -3.62 15.17 2.30
N GLY A 54 -4.09 13.98 1.90
CA GLY A 54 -5.50 13.68 1.75
C GLY A 54 -6.13 14.11 0.43
N TYR A 55 -5.34 14.61 -0.53
CA TYR A 55 -5.87 15.11 -1.80
C TYR A 55 -6.22 14.01 -2.81
N GLY A 56 -5.66 12.81 -2.67
CA GLY A 56 -5.81 11.71 -3.65
C GLY A 56 -7.14 10.96 -3.64
N ARG A 57 -8.15 11.44 -2.90
CA ARG A 57 -9.43 10.72 -2.73
C ARG A 57 -10.15 10.49 -4.05
N ALA A 58 -10.24 11.53 -4.89
CA ALA A 58 -10.98 11.46 -6.14
C ALA A 58 -10.32 10.52 -7.14
N GLU A 59 -8.99 10.62 -7.24
CA GLU A 59 -8.11 9.81 -8.08
C GLU A 59 -8.20 8.33 -7.69
N THR A 60 -8.15 8.05 -6.38
CA THR A 60 -8.25 6.69 -5.84
C THR A 60 -9.59 6.06 -6.20
N LEU A 61 -10.71 6.76 -5.96
CA LEU A 61 -12.04 6.27 -6.31
C LEU A 61 -12.19 6.08 -7.83
N ALA A 62 -11.67 7.01 -8.63
CA ALA A 62 -11.72 6.92 -10.09
C ALA A 62 -10.97 5.67 -10.60
N LEU A 63 -9.77 5.40 -10.08
CA LEU A 63 -8.99 4.23 -10.45
C LEU A 63 -9.70 2.93 -10.09
N VAL A 64 -10.20 2.80 -8.86
CA VAL A 64 -10.88 1.59 -8.39
C VAL A 64 -12.13 1.31 -9.23
N ARG A 65 -12.92 2.35 -9.52
CA ARG A 65 -14.08 2.24 -10.43
C ARG A 65 -13.67 1.81 -11.84
N ALA A 66 -12.60 2.40 -12.37
CA ALA A 66 -12.10 2.06 -13.71
C ALA A 66 -11.54 0.64 -13.81
N LEU A 67 -11.17 0.02 -12.68
CA LEU A 67 -10.67 -1.36 -12.58
C LEU A 67 -11.74 -2.39 -12.25
N ARG A 68 -12.95 -1.96 -11.87
CA ARG A 68 -14.07 -2.83 -11.49
C ARG A 68 -14.32 -3.88 -12.57
N GLY A 69 -14.26 -5.15 -12.17
CA GLY A 69 -14.49 -6.29 -13.05
C GLY A 69 -13.38 -6.56 -14.06
N ARG A 70 -12.27 -5.81 -14.06
CA ARG A 70 -11.21 -5.92 -15.08
C ARG A 70 -10.05 -6.82 -14.69
N LEU A 71 -9.58 -6.74 -13.45
CA LEU A 71 -8.35 -7.39 -12.98
C LEU A 71 -8.41 -8.92 -12.88
N GLY A 72 -9.57 -9.50 -12.56
CA GLY A 72 -9.69 -10.94 -12.31
C GLY A 72 -9.02 -11.44 -11.01
N VAL A 73 -8.21 -10.59 -10.36
CA VAL A 73 -7.56 -10.81 -9.07
C VAL A 73 -8.03 -9.76 -8.04
N PRO A 74 -7.90 -10.02 -6.72
CA PRO A 74 -8.24 -9.04 -5.69
C PRO A 74 -7.45 -7.73 -5.81
N LEU A 75 -8.12 -6.62 -5.53
CA LEU A 75 -7.54 -5.28 -5.43
C LEU A 75 -7.65 -4.81 -3.98
N THR A 76 -6.54 -4.36 -3.37
CA THR A 76 -6.55 -3.66 -2.07
C THR A 76 -6.14 -2.20 -2.27
N VAL A 77 -6.78 -1.30 -1.54
CA VAL A 77 -6.68 0.15 -1.82
C VAL A 77 -6.00 0.87 -0.66
N ASP A 78 -4.94 1.60 -0.97
CA ASP A 78 -4.35 2.58 -0.07
C ASP A 78 -5.27 3.80 0.05
N ILE A 79 -5.76 4.08 1.26
CA ILE A 79 -6.64 5.22 1.53
C ILE A 79 -6.00 6.26 2.46
N GLU A 80 -4.67 6.24 2.59
CA GLU A 80 -3.91 7.10 3.50
C GLU A 80 -4.53 7.04 4.92
N ALA A 81 -4.67 8.20 5.57
CA ALA A 81 -5.35 8.40 6.85
C ALA A 81 -6.90 8.49 6.72
N GLY A 82 -7.47 8.08 5.59
CA GLY A 82 -8.89 8.29 5.26
C GLY A 82 -9.18 9.64 4.62
N PHE A 83 -8.18 10.27 3.99
CA PHE A 83 -8.27 11.55 3.27
C PHE A 83 -8.87 12.70 4.10
N GLY A 84 -8.53 12.77 5.39
CA GLY A 84 -8.96 13.83 6.30
C GLY A 84 -10.40 13.70 6.84
N GLY A 85 -11.10 12.61 6.50
CA GLY A 85 -12.47 12.38 6.97
C GLY A 85 -12.55 11.85 8.41
N GLY A 86 -13.68 12.11 9.07
CA GLY A 86 -14.01 11.48 10.36
C GLY A 86 -14.47 10.02 10.21
N PRO A 87 -14.72 9.29 11.32
CA PRO A 87 -15.07 7.87 11.29
C PRO A 87 -16.23 7.51 10.35
N ALA A 88 -17.31 8.31 10.34
CA ALA A 88 -18.44 8.07 9.46
C ALA A 88 -18.09 8.26 7.97
N GLU A 89 -17.30 9.28 7.64
CA GLU A 89 -16.92 9.57 6.25
C GLU A 89 -15.94 8.54 5.70
N VAL A 90 -15.01 8.07 6.53
CA VAL A 90 -14.06 7.01 6.18
C VAL A 90 -14.77 5.68 6.02
N ALA A 91 -15.78 5.39 6.86
CA ALA A 91 -16.62 4.21 6.71
C ALA A 91 -17.41 4.21 5.38
N GLU A 92 -17.99 5.34 4.98
CA GLU A 92 -18.68 5.46 3.68
C GLU A 92 -17.71 5.39 2.49
N LEU A 93 -16.49 5.92 2.63
CA LEU A 93 -15.43 5.72 1.64
C LEU A 93 -15.11 4.22 1.47
N ALA A 94 -14.91 3.51 2.56
CA ALA A 94 -14.65 2.07 2.53
C ALA A 94 -15.80 1.29 1.88
N ALA A 95 -17.05 1.67 2.16
CA ALA A 95 -18.23 1.10 1.51
C ALA A 95 -18.22 1.35 0.00
N ALA A 96 -17.95 2.59 -0.44
CA ALA A 96 -17.88 2.93 -1.85
C ALA A 96 -16.76 2.18 -2.59
N LEU A 97 -15.62 1.94 -1.94
CA LEU A 97 -14.52 1.14 -2.49
C LEU A 97 -14.89 -0.34 -2.59
N ALA A 98 -15.52 -0.90 -1.56
CA ALA A 98 -16.01 -2.27 -1.56
C ALA A 98 -17.07 -2.50 -2.66
N ASP A 99 -18.00 -1.57 -2.83
CA ASP A 99 -19.01 -1.60 -3.90
C ASP A 99 -18.38 -1.53 -5.30
N ALA A 100 -17.24 -0.84 -5.41
CA ALA A 100 -16.44 -0.79 -6.63
C ALA A 100 -15.56 -2.05 -6.83
N GLY A 101 -15.54 -2.97 -5.88
CA GLY A 101 -14.86 -4.28 -5.98
C GLY A 101 -13.52 -4.36 -5.24
N ALA A 102 -13.21 -3.42 -4.35
CA ALA A 102 -12.04 -3.56 -3.47
C ALA A 102 -12.23 -4.74 -2.51
N ALA A 103 -11.22 -5.60 -2.42
CA ALA A 103 -11.16 -6.72 -1.49
C ALA A 103 -10.58 -6.33 -0.13
N GLY A 104 -9.85 -5.22 -0.07
CA GLY A 104 -9.25 -4.71 1.15
C GLY A 104 -8.81 -3.26 1.04
N ILE A 105 -8.36 -2.72 2.17
CA ILE A 105 -7.78 -1.37 2.27
C ILE A 105 -6.55 -1.36 3.17
N ASN A 106 -5.70 -0.35 2.99
CA ASN A 106 -4.73 0.08 4.00
C ASN A 106 -5.20 1.42 4.59
N ILE A 107 -5.21 1.56 5.92
CA ILE A 107 -5.59 2.78 6.65
C ILE A 107 -4.50 3.10 7.68
N GLU A 108 -3.92 4.30 7.63
CA GLU A 108 -2.73 4.65 8.41
C GLU A 108 -3.00 5.64 9.55
N ASP A 109 -2.19 5.53 10.61
CA ASP A 109 -2.21 6.44 11.76
C ASP A 109 -1.28 7.65 11.60
N GLY A 110 -0.46 7.69 10.54
CA GLY A 110 0.32 8.85 10.15
C GLY A 110 -0.58 10.04 9.80
N ARG A 111 -0.12 11.26 10.10
CA ARG A 111 -0.84 12.51 9.84
C ARG A 111 0.05 13.53 9.15
N PRO A 112 -0.55 14.46 8.38
CA PRO A 112 0.17 15.62 7.85
C PRO A 112 0.98 16.32 8.96
N GLY A 113 2.21 16.72 8.65
CA GLY A 113 3.14 17.28 9.63
C GLY A 113 3.98 16.25 10.37
N GLY A 114 3.91 14.97 9.99
CA GLY A 114 4.82 13.93 10.47
C GLY A 114 4.55 13.48 11.90
N THR A 115 3.28 13.47 12.30
CA THR A 115 2.84 12.99 13.62
C THR A 115 1.99 11.74 13.50
N LEU A 116 1.90 10.97 14.59
CA LEU A 116 0.97 9.85 14.71
C LEU A 116 -0.34 10.34 15.36
N ALA A 117 -1.45 9.82 14.88
CA ALA A 117 -2.73 9.97 15.54
C ALA A 117 -2.71 9.32 16.93
N PRO A 118 -3.52 9.83 17.87
CA PRO A 118 -3.83 9.10 19.10
C PRO A 118 -4.37 7.70 18.77
N ILE A 119 -3.94 6.70 19.53
CA ILE A 119 -4.30 5.28 19.30
C ILE A 119 -5.81 5.12 19.20
N GLN A 120 -6.56 5.72 20.13
CA GLN A 120 -8.01 5.63 20.19
C GLN A 120 -8.69 6.27 18.97
N ALA A 121 -8.20 7.41 18.50
CA ALA A 121 -8.76 8.06 17.31
C ALA A 121 -8.59 7.20 16.06
N GLN A 122 -7.44 6.50 15.92
CA GLN A 122 -7.25 5.55 14.82
C GLN A 122 -8.11 4.30 14.98
N ALA A 123 -8.21 3.76 16.19
CA ALA A 123 -9.07 2.61 16.49
C ALA A 123 -10.55 2.91 16.17
N GLU A 124 -11.03 4.13 16.43
CA GLU A 124 -12.38 4.57 16.05
C GLU A 124 -12.61 4.55 14.53
N LEU A 125 -11.63 4.97 13.72
CA LEU A 125 -11.71 4.87 12.26
C LEU A 125 -11.82 3.41 11.82
N ILE A 126 -10.97 2.54 12.35
CA ILE A 126 -10.94 1.10 12.03
C ILE A 126 -12.27 0.44 12.41
N ALA A 127 -12.78 0.71 13.61
CA ALA A 127 -14.04 0.18 14.09
C ALA A 127 -15.23 0.65 13.24
N ALA A 128 -15.25 1.92 12.82
CA ALA A 128 -16.27 2.44 11.92
C ALA A 128 -16.25 1.75 10.56
N ILE A 129 -15.07 1.51 9.98
CA ILE A 129 -14.93 0.75 8.72
C ILE A 129 -15.43 -0.68 8.91
N ARG A 130 -14.99 -1.39 9.97
CA ARG A 130 -15.40 -2.77 10.25
C ARG A 130 -16.92 -2.88 10.40
N GLY A 131 -17.53 -1.97 11.16
CA GLY A 131 -18.98 -1.95 11.36
C GLY A 131 -19.75 -1.70 10.06
N ARG A 132 -19.21 -0.86 9.16
CA ARG A 132 -19.86 -0.51 7.90
C ARG A 132 -19.66 -1.53 6.79
N VAL A 133 -18.51 -2.21 6.75
CA VAL A 133 -18.16 -3.20 5.73
C VAL A 133 -17.51 -4.44 6.36
N PRO A 134 -18.30 -5.34 6.98
CA PRO A 134 -17.77 -6.47 7.76
C PRO A 134 -16.90 -7.46 6.97
N THR A 135 -17.01 -7.50 5.64
CA THR A 135 -16.26 -8.42 4.77
C THR A 135 -14.94 -7.86 4.26
N LEU A 136 -14.73 -6.54 4.32
CA LEU A 136 -13.54 -5.89 3.78
C LEU A 136 -12.31 -6.31 4.59
N PHE A 137 -11.20 -6.59 3.91
CA PHE A 137 -9.91 -6.80 4.59
C PHE A 137 -9.33 -5.44 5.03
N ILE A 138 -9.19 -5.22 6.34
CA ILE A 138 -8.63 -3.99 6.89
C ILE A 138 -7.18 -4.23 7.30
N ASN A 139 -6.25 -3.67 6.56
CA ASN A 139 -4.83 -3.68 6.89
C ASN A 139 -4.49 -2.38 7.63
N ALA A 140 -4.42 -2.43 8.96
CA ALA A 140 -4.13 -1.24 9.77
C ALA A 140 -2.63 -0.93 9.70
N ARG A 141 -2.28 0.24 9.19
CA ARG A 141 -0.92 0.72 9.06
C ARG A 141 -0.55 1.57 10.26
N THR A 142 0.62 1.29 10.84
CA THR A 142 1.22 2.14 11.87
C THR A 142 2.55 2.71 11.40
N ASP A 143 2.69 4.02 11.49
CA ASP A 143 3.81 4.79 10.96
C ASP A 143 4.94 5.01 11.97
N THR A 144 4.97 4.26 13.07
CA THR A 144 6.01 4.34 14.11
C THR A 144 7.43 4.21 13.57
N HIS A 145 7.62 3.42 12.51
CA HIS A 145 8.91 3.21 11.83
C HIS A 145 9.06 4.04 10.54
N TRP A 146 7.99 4.66 10.07
CA TRP A 146 7.99 5.50 8.87
C TRP A 146 8.30 6.95 9.20
N LEU A 147 7.63 7.47 10.24
CA LEU A 147 7.79 8.83 10.73
C LEU A 147 8.95 8.91 11.73
N PRO A 148 9.67 10.04 11.77
CA PRO A 148 10.66 10.27 12.79
C PRO A 148 10.04 10.25 14.19
N ALA A 149 10.80 9.76 15.16
CA ALA A 149 10.42 9.88 16.57
C ALA A 149 10.14 11.35 16.93
N PRO A 150 9.17 11.66 17.81
CA PRO A 150 8.72 13.03 18.12
C PRO A 150 9.82 14.01 18.55
N SER A 151 11.01 13.54 18.92
CA SER A 151 12.16 14.35 19.33
C SER A 151 13.14 14.72 18.21
N SER A 152 12.94 14.26 16.97
CA SER A 152 13.85 14.55 15.86
C SER A 152 13.29 15.68 14.98
N ALA A 153 13.94 16.85 15.02
CA ALA A 153 13.64 18.02 14.17
C ALA A 153 14.07 17.84 12.70
N ALA A 154 14.23 16.60 12.23
CA ALA A 154 14.66 16.33 10.86
C ALA A 154 13.46 16.48 9.90
N PRO A 155 13.62 17.20 8.77
CA PRO A 155 12.57 17.26 7.75
C PRO A 155 12.24 15.86 7.23
N ALA A 156 10.97 15.63 6.91
CA ALA A 156 10.48 14.42 6.27
C ALA A 156 11.17 14.22 4.91
N SER A 157 12.32 13.53 4.92
CA SER A 157 12.95 13.05 3.69
C SER A 157 12.31 11.73 3.28
N ALA A 158 12.26 11.44 1.99
CA ALA A 158 11.69 10.22 1.39
C ALA A 158 12.42 8.90 1.78
N ALA A 159 13.31 8.93 2.77
CA ALA A 159 13.91 7.78 3.40
C ALA A 159 13.32 7.65 4.82
N PRO A 160 12.88 6.44 5.24
CA PRO A 160 12.36 6.23 6.58
C PRO A 160 13.38 6.70 7.62
N ALA A 161 12.89 7.40 8.64
CA ALA A 161 13.74 7.88 9.72
C ALA A 161 14.27 6.68 10.51
N SER A 162 15.58 6.41 10.42
CA SER A 162 16.25 5.34 11.16
C SER A 162 16.46 5.64 12.66
N ALA A 163 15.62 6.49 13.25
CA ALA A 163 15.57 6.57 14.71
C ALA A 163 14.93 5.26 15.19
N ALA A 164 15.52 4.60 16.18
CA ALA A 164 14.97 3.37 16.74
C ALA A 164 13.52 3.63 17.16
N ALA A 165 12.58 3.14 16.35
CA ALA A 165 11.18 3.25 16.63
C ALA A 165 10.88 2.45 17.89
N ASP A 166 9.96 2.93 18.72
CA ASP A 166 9.55 2.18 19.89
C ASP A 166 8.71 0.97 19.43
N LEU A 167 9.33 -0.20 19.43
CA LEU A 167 8.66 -1.47 19.14
C LEU A 167 7.49 -1.71 20.12
N GLY A 168 7.61 -1.26 21.36
CA GLY A 168 6.54 -1.33 22.35
C GLY A 168 5.34 -0.46 21.96
N GLU A 169 5.57 0.77 21.48
CA GLU A 169 4.50 1.61 20.94
C GLU A 169 3.84 0.97 19.70
N THR A 170 4.64 0.36 18.83
CA THR A 170 4.15 -0.35 17.64
C THR A 170 3.22 -1.51 18.00
N LEU A 171 3.61 -2.31 18.99
CA LEU A 171 2.79 -3.42 19.50
C LEU A 171 1.50 -2.93 20.19
N ALA A 172 1.58 -1.87 21.01
CA ALA A 172 0.41 -1.29 21.66
C ALA A 172 -0.62 -0.74 20.65
N ARG A 173 -0.13 -0.10 19.58
CA ARG A 173 -0.98 0.34 18.45
C ARG A 173 -1.60 -0.83 17.72
N ALA A 174 -0.79 -1.84 17.39
CA ALA A 174 -1.25 -3.03 16.72
C ALA A 174 -2.37 -3.73 17.51
N GLU A 175 -2.17 -3.96 18.81
CA GLU A 175 -3.18 -4.55 19.70
C GLU A 175 -4.50 -3.79 19.64
N ALA A 176 -4.48 -2.47 19.85
CA ALA A 176 -5.67 -1.64 19.78
C ALA A 176 -6.36 -1.68 18.40
N TYR A 177 -5.59 -1.78 17.31
CA TYR A 177 -6.13 -1.87 15.96
C TYR A 177 -6.78 -3.23 15.68
N LEU A 178 -6.23 -4.30 16.27
CA LEU A 178 -6.84 -5.64 16.22
C LEU A 178 -8.15 -5.69 17.02
N GLU A 179 -8.18 -5.12 18.21
CA GLU A 179 -9.42 -4.99 19.00
C GLU A 179 -10.50 -4.20 18.26
N ALA A 180 -10.11 -3.18 17.50
CA ALA A 180 -11.01 -2.41 16.65
C ALA A 180 -11.49 -3.16 15.39
N GLY A 181 -10.90 -4.32 15.09
CA GLY A 181 -11.33 -5.20 13.99
C GLY A 181 -10.46 -5.16 12.74
N ALA A 182 -9.19 -4.76 12.84
CA ALA A 182 -8.21 -4.94 11.78
C ALA A 182 -7.96 -6.44 11.51
N ASP A 183 -7.71 -6.79 10.25
CA ASP A 183 -7.42 -8.17 9.80
C ASP A 183 -5.93 -8.44 9.64
N GLY A 184 -5.12 -7.38 9.60
CA GLY A 184 -3.68 -7.43 9.42
C GLY A 184 -3.05 -6.11 9.84
N ILE A 185 -1.76 -6.17 10.14
CA ILE A 185 -0.98 -5.00 10.56
C ILE A 185 0.09 -4.71 9.52
N PHE A 186 0.25 -3.44 9.16
CA PHE A 186 1.29 -2.97 8.28
C PHE A 186 2.25 -2.06 9.04
N VAL A 187 3.50 -2.50 9.18
CA VAL A 187 4.59 -1.68 9.70
C VAL A 187 5.53 -1.35 8.54
N PRO A 188 5.32 -0.24 7.80
CA PRO A 188 6.28 0.22 6.81
C PRO A 188 7.63 0.51 7.46
N ALA A 189 8.71 0.31 6.71
CA ALA A 189 10.08 0.63 7.11
C ALA A 189 10.71 -0.14 8.28
N VAL A 190 10.00 -1.06 8.94
CA VAL A 190 10.65 -2.04 9.82
C VAL A 190 11.65 -2.88 9.01
N ALA A 191 12.90 -2.93 9.47
CA ALA A 191 14.00 -3.55 8.71
C ALA A 191 14.93 -4.45 9.50
N ASP A 192 14.89 -4.34 10.82
CA ASP A 192 15.64 -5.23 11.70
C ASP A 192 14.98 -6.62 11.75
N ASP A 193 15.79 -7.66 11.63
CA ASP A 193 15.29 -9.04 11.61
C ASP A 193 14.66 -9.44 12.94
N GLU A 194 15.20 -8.95 14.06
CA GLU A 194 14.70 -9.29 15.38
C GLU A 194 13.38 -8.58 15.67
N GLU A 195 13.27 -7.29 15.34
CA GLU A 195 12.00 -6.57 15.42
C GLU A 195 10.91 -7.24 14.57
N ILE A 196 11.24 -7.67 13.35
CA ILE A 196 10.28 -8.41 12.49
C ILE A 196 9.87 -9.73 13.16
N ARG A 197 10.80 -10.50 13.74
CA ARG A 197 10.47 -11.75 14.44
C ARG A 197 9.56 -11.51 15.63
N VAL A 198 9.82 -10.46 16.42
CA VAL A 198 8.96 -10.09 17.55
C VAL A 198 7.56 -9.74 17.05
N LEU A 199 7.43 -8.87 16.04
CA LEU A 199 6.13 -8.53 15.45
C LEU A 199 5.39 -9.77 14.94
N VAL A 200 6.07 -10.66 14.23
CA VAL A 200 5.46 -11.91 13.73
C VAL A 200 5.05 -12.84 14.87
N GLY A 201 5.81 -12.89 15.96
CA GLY A 201 5.53 -13.75 17.12
C GLY A 201 4.38 -13.26 17.99
N GLU A 202 4.26 -11.93 18.17
CA GLU A 202 3.23 -11.32 19.02
C GLU A 202 1.90 -11.11 18.29
N LEU A 203 1.92 -10.93 16.96
CA LEU A 203 0.71 -10.69 16.18
C LEU A 203 0.03 -12.00 15.75
N ALA A 204 -1.20 -12.21 16.20
CA ALA A 204 -2.04 -13.33 15.77
C ALA A 204 -2.62 -13.19 14.35
N VAL A 205 -2.27 -12.11 13.64
CA VAL A 205 -2.75 -11.78 12.29
C VAL A 205 -1.59 -11.59 11.31
N PRO A 206 -1.85 -11.59 9.99
CA PRO A 206 -0.83 -11.30 9.00
C PRO A 206 -0.09 -9.97 9.22
N LEU A 207 1.24 -10.07 9.36
CA LEU A 207 2.13 -8.91 9.24
C LEU A 207 2.40 -8.61 7.75
N ASN A 208 2.14 -7.36 7.37
CA ASN A 208 2.56 -6.74 6.12
C ASN A 208 3.80 -5.86 6.39
N VAL A 209 4.79 -5.93 5.49
CA VAL A 209 5.96 -5.04 5.50
C VAL A 209 6.16 -4.42 4.12
N LEU A 210 6.85 -3.28 4.08
CA LEU A 210 7.23 -2.62 2.83
C LEU A 210 8.57 -3.19 2.36
N LEU A 211 8.69 -3.57 1.08
CA LEU A 211 9.95 -4.04 0.53
C LEU A 211 10.96 -2.88 0.42
N LEU A 212 11.99 -2.90 1.26
CA LEU A 212 13.07 -1.91 1.27
C LEU A 212 14.30 -2.38 0.49
N PRO A 213 15.18 -1.46 0.05
CA PRO A 213 16.48 -1.81 -0.52
C PRO A 213 17.28 -2.78 0.38
N GLY A 214 17.87 -3.81 -0.21
CA GLY A 214 18.63 -4.84 0.52
C GLY A 214 17.78 -5.96 1.15
N MET A 215 16.44 -5.86 1.12
CA MET A 215 15.57 -6.97 1.48
C MET A 215 15.29 -7.89 0.31
N SER A 216 14.96 -9.14 0.61
CA SER A 216 14.49 -10.12 -0.37
C SER A 216 13.23 -10.83 0.13
N MET A 217 12.42 -11.32 -0.80
CA MET A 217 11.24 -12.13 -0.46
C MET A 217 11.62 -13.37 0.36
N ALA A 218 12.75 -14.01 0.04
CA ALA A 218 13.23 -15.18 0.77
C ALA A 218 13.60 -14.85 2.22
N ARG A 219 14.27 -13.71 2.46
CA ARG A 219 14.57 -13.22 3.81
C ARG A 219 13.29 -13.00 4.61
N LEU A 220 12.35 -12.21 4.07
CA LEU A 220 11.10 -11.86 4.75
C LEU A 220 10.22 -13.09 5.01
N ALA A 221 10.18 -14.04 4.07
CA ALA A 221 9.52 -15.32 4.26
C ALA A 221 10.15 -16.12 5.41
N GLY A 222 11.48 -16.18 5.49
CA GLY A 222 12.18 -16.86 6.59
C GLY A 222 11.92 -16.24 7.97
N LEU A 223 11.50 -14.98 8.03
CA LEU A 223 11.10 -14.28 9.26
C LEU A 223 9.60 -14.47 9.59
N GLY A 224 8.84 -15.14 8.74
CA GLY A 224 7.41 -15.43 8.95
C GLY A 224 6.45 -14.33 8.50
N VAL A 225 6.93 -13.32 7.77
CA VAL A 225 6.07 -12.29 7.16
C VAL A 225 5.00 -12.93 6.27
N ALA A 226 3.79 -12.38 6.29
CA ALA A 226 2.64 -12.90 5.55
C ALA A 226 2.27 -12.09 4.30
N ARG A 227 2.69 -10.81 4.23
CA ARG A 227 2.53 -9.94 3.06
C ARG A 227 3.72 -9.00 2.91
N VAL A 228 4.15 -8.79 1.67
CA VAL A 228 5.19 -7.83 1.32
C VAL A 228 4.64 -6.90 0.25
N SER A 229 4.48 -5.62 0.58
CA SER A 229 3.99 -4.60 -0.34
C SER A 229 5.16 -3.88 -1.00
N THR A 230 5.00 -3.47 -2.26
CA THR A 230 6.03 -2.68 -2.97
C THR A 230 5.91 -1.16 -2.74
N GLY A 231 4.76 -0.70 -2.24
CA GLY A 231 4.44 0.73 -2.10
C GLY A 231 4.71 1.49 -3.41
N SER A 232 5.35 2.64 -3.31
CA SER A 232 5.67 3.45 -4.49
C SER A 232 6.88 2.99 -5.30
N LEU A 233 7.50 1.85 -4.95
CA LEU A 233 8.73 1.37 -5.61
C LEU A 233 8.56 1.26 -7.12
N LEU A 234 7.49 0.60 -7.59
CA LEU A 234 7.27 0.36 -9.01
C LEU A 234 7.01 1.65 -9.78
N PHE A 235 6.28 2.60 -9.19
CA PHE A 235 6.04 3.92 -9.78
C PHE A 235 7.35 4.69 -9.95
N ARG A 236 8.16 4.78 -8.89
CA ARG A 236 9.45 5.48 -8.92
C ARG A 236 10.42 4.83 -9.91
N ALA A 237 10.44 3.50 -9.99
CA ALA A 237 11.25 2.76 -10.96
C ALA A 237 10.80 3.05 -12.41
N ALA A 238 9.50 3.09 -12.67
CA ALA A 238 8.97 3.43 -13.99
C ALA A 238 9.30 4.86 -14.40
N LEU A 239 9.18 5.82 -13.47
CA LEU A 239 9.54 7.22 -13.70
C LEU A 239 11.04 7.37 -13.99
N ALA A 240 11.90 6.72 -13.21
CA ALA A 240 13.34 6.71 -13.45
C ALA A 240 13.68 6.15 -14.83
N ALA A 241 13.09 5.00 -15.20
CA ALA A 241 13.32 4.39 -16.52
C ALA A 241 12.87 5.29 -17.69
N ALA A 242 11.79 6.05 -17.53
CA ALA A 242 11.34 7.02 -18.53
C ALA A 242 12.35 8.17 -18.70
N VAL A 243 12.86 8.73 -17.59
CA VAL A 243 13.88 9.79 -17.60
C VAL A 243 15.19 9.28 -18.20
N ASP A 244 15.66 8.10 -17.78
CA ASP A 244 16.90 7.49 -18.28
C ASP A 244 16.81 7.22 -19.78
N THR A 245 15.66 6.73 -20.26
CA THR A 245 15.40 6.52 -21.69
C THR A 245 15.48 7.83 -22.47
N ALA A 246 14.85 8.90 -21.98
CA ALA A 246 14.92 10.21 -22.60
C ALA A 246 16.35 10.77 -22.62
N GLY A 247 17.08 10.62 -21.51
CA GLY A 247 18.48 11.02 -21.40
C GLY A 247 19.40 10.28 -22.39
N ALA A 248 19.23 8.97 -22.53
CA ALA A 248 20.00 8.17 -23.48
C ALA A 248 19.77 8.60 -24.94
N VAL A 249 18.51 8.89 -25.31
CA VAL A 249 18.16 9.40 -26.65
C VAL A 249 18.74 10.79 -26.86
N ALA A 250 18.66 11.68 -25.86
CA ALA A 250 19.21 13.04 -25.95
C ALA A 250 20.74 13.04 -26.11
N ALA A 251 21.43 12.05 -25.55
CA ALA A 251 22.88 11.85 -25.69
C ALA A 251 23.29 11.25 -27.05
N GLY A 252 22.36 11.03 -27.98
CA GLY A 252 22.62 10.42 -29.29
C GLY A 252 22.77 8.90 -29.25
N GLY A 253 22.44 8.25 -28.13
CA GLY A 253 22.35 6.80 -28.04
C GLY A 253 21.16 6.26 -28.84
N PRO A 254 21.21 4.98 -29.29
CA PRO A 254 20.06 4.36 -29.94
C PRO A 254 18.89 4.28 -28.96
N ALA A 255 17.66 4.46 -29.46
CA ALA A 255 16.47 4.27 -28.66
C ALA A 255 16.40 2.82 -28.12
N PRO A 256 16.23 2.61 -26.81
CA PRO A 256 16.13 1.27 -26.25
C PRO A 256 14.86 0.58 -26.77
N ALA A 257 14.94 -0.73 -26.99
CA ALA A 257 13.78 -1.50 -27.39
C ALA A 257 12.74 -1.54 -26.24
N ALA A 258 11.54 -1.00 -26.49
CA ALA A 258 10.43 -1.09 -25.55
C ALA A 258 10.01 -2.55 -25.37
N ARG A 259 10.04 -3.05 -24.13
CA ARG A 259 9.65 -4.44 -23.81
C ARG A 259 8.14 -4.68 -23.95
N LEU A 260 7.34 -3.64 -23.73
CA LEU A 260 5.90 -3.65 -24.01
C LEU A 260 5.67 -3.00 -25.37
N SER A 261 5.11 -3.77 -26.31
CA SER A 261 4.77 -3.22 -27.63
C SER A 261 3.56 -2.28 -27.55
N TYR A 262 3.47 -1.36 -28.50
CA TYR A 262 2.31 -0.49 -28.66
C TYR A 262 0.99 -1.28 -28.70
N ALA A 263 0.95 -2.35 -29.49
CA ALA A 263 -0.21 -3.23 -29.59
C ALA A 263 -0.56 -3.88 -28.24
N ARG A 264 0.44 -4.27 -27.44
CA ARG A 264 0.22 -4.85 -26.10
C ARG A 264 -0.38 -3.82 -25.15
N VAL A 265 0.16 -2.60 -25.10
CA VAL A 265 -0.38 -1.53 -24.23
C VAL A 265 -1.81 -1.17 -24.62
N ASN A 266 -2.12 -1.07 -25.91
CA ASN A 266 -3.49 -0.86 -26.38
C ASN A 266 -4.43 -2.02 -26.01
N ALA A 267 -3.98 -3.26 -26.12
CA ALA A 267 -4.77 -4.42 -25.73
C ALA A 267 -5.10 -4.41 -24.23
N LEU A 268 -4.14 -4.02 -23.37
CA LEU A 268 -4.38 -3.83 -21.93
C LEU A 268 -5.46 -2.76 -21.69
N ALA A 269 -5.34 -1.60 -22.32
CA ALA A 269 -6.31 -0.51 -22.16
C ALA A 269 -7.71 -0.89 -22.65
N GLY A 270 -7.82 -1.68 -23.72
CA GLY A 270 -9.08 -2.12 -24.33
C GLY A 270 -9.71 -3.37 -23.70
N ALA A 271 -9.01 -4.09 -22.83
CA ALA A 271 -9.55 -5.26 -22.15
C ALA A 271 -10.73 -4.83 -21.24
N LYS A 272 -11.96 -5.16 -21.71
CA LYS A 272 -13.29 -4.92 -21.11
C LYS A 272 -13.90 -3.52 -21.27
N LEU A 273 -13.87 -2.97 -22.49
CA LEU A 273 -14.86 -1.99 -22.96
C LEU A 273 -16.07 -2.65 -23.68
N GLN A 274 -16.27 -3.96 -23.49
CA GLN A 274 -17.42 -4.73 -24.00
C GLN A 274 -18.29 -5.22 -22.86
#